data_AF-A0A2V5M621-F1
#
_entry.id   AF-A0A2V5M621-F1
#
_cell.length_a   1.000
_cell.length_b   1.000
_cell.length_c   1.000
_cell.angle_alpha   90.00
_cell.angle_beta   90.00
_cell.angle_gamma   90.00
#
_symmetry.space_group_name_H-M   'P 1'
#
loop_
_entity.id
_entity.type
_entity.pdbx_description
1 polymer ?
#
loop_
_entity_poly.entity_id
_entity_poly.type
_entity_poly.pdbx_seq_one_letter_code
_entity_poly.pdbx_strand_id
1 'polypeptide(L)'
;MKRLLVVCCLSMVALGLQAARPVGGEYIMLVGGPSMYQWEKYKAFPHDHWWANFVRAARLRTEQLRGQVGPDAKITWLIYRQGYEDRAKQEHQDLISLIGTVRDKFNINLIWFGPGKEVIDYLNNGQPRDQLKIADFEYFGHSNRACFMFDYSNNIDSACKSWLHENDLKQISRRAFARGAYVKSWGCHTGESMSKKWYAATGTHMIGALGKTQFMMEELPILISEDGRWVN
;
A
#
# COMPACT_ATOMS: atom_id res chain seq x y z
N MET A 1 33.31 -12.59 -43.15
CA MET A 1 32.16 -11.66 -43.01
C MET A 1 30.81 -12.41 -42.93
N LYS A 2 30.65 -13.40 -42.04
CA LYS A 2 29.37 -14.13 -41.86
C LYS A 2 29.05 -14.48 -40.40
N ARG A 3 29.84 -13.99 -39.44
CA ARG A 3 29.64 -14.24 -37.99
C ARG A 3 29.32 -12.99 -37.17
N LEU A 4 29.33 -11.80 -37.79
CA LEU A 4 29.03 -10.54 -37.11
C LEU A 4 27.54 -10.13 -37.17
N LEU A 5 26.72 -10.82 -37.96
CA LEU A 5 25.32 -10.44 -38.20
C LEU A 5 24.29 -11.14 -37.30
N VAL A 6 24.70 -12.11 -36.49
CA VAL A 6 23.77 -12.87 -35.62
C VAL A 6 23.63 -12.25 -34.23
N VAL A 7 24.58 -11.42 -33.79
CA VAL A 7 24.58 -10.83 -32.44
C VAL A 7 23.73 -9.55 -32.35
N CYS A 8 23.45 -8.88 -33.46
CA CYS A 8 22.63 -7.66 -33.46
C CYS A 8 21.11 -7.91 -33.50
N CYS A 9 20.64 -9.13 -33.77
CA CYS A 9 19.19 -9.42 -33.79
C CYS A 9 18.64 -9.93 -32.46
N LEU A 10 19.49 -10.29 -31.48
CA LEU A 10 19.08 -10.79 -30.17
C LEU A 10 19.10 -9.72 -29.06
N SER A 11 19.59 -8.52 -29.36
CA SER A 11 19.77 -7.43 -28.38
C SER A 11 18.59 -6.44 -28.30
N MET A 12 17.55 -6.59 -29.14
CA MET A 12 16.39 -5.68 -29.16
C MET A 12 15.11 -6.23 -28.50
N VAL A 13 15.14 -7.41 -27.85
CA VAL A 13 13.95 -7.99 -27.18
C VAL A 13 14.08 -8.02 -25.65
N ALA A 14 15.03 -7.28 -25.07
CA ALA A 14 15.18 -7.13 -23.63
C ALA A 14 14.56 -5.83 -23.07
N LEU A 15 13.63 -5.20 -23.80
CA LEU A 15 12.67 -4.30 -23.17
C LEU A 15 11.72 -5.19 -22.37
N GLY A 16 11.92 -5.19 -21.05
CA GLY A 16 11.20 -6.06 -20.13
C GLY A 16 9.71 -6.10 -20.47
N LEU A 17 9.16 -7.32 -20.51
CA LEU A 17 7.72 -7.54 -20.42
C LEU A 17 7.23 -6.97 -19.08
N GLN A 18 7.07 -5.65 -18.99
CA GLN A 18 6.00 -5.11 -18.18
C GLN A 18 4.74 -5.55 -18.88
N ALA A 19 4.14 -6.63 -18.37
CA ALA A 19 2.78 -7.00 -18.75
C ALA A 19 1.96 -5.71 -18.73
N ALA A 20 1.34 -5.37 -19.86
CA ALA A 20 0.47 -4.22 -19.95
C ALA A 20 -0.53 -4.31 -18.79
N ARG A 21 -0.50 -3.32 -17.90
CA ARG A 21 -1.44 -3.30 -16.77
C ARG A 21 -2.85 -3.38 -17.35
N PRO A 22 -3.73 -4.22 -16.80
CA PRO A 22 -5.05 -4.41 -17.37
C PRO A 22 -5.72 -3.05 -17.58
N VAL A 23 -6.07 -2.78 -18.84
CA VAL A 23 -6.84 -1.60 -19.24
C VAL A 23 -8.25 -1.82 -18.70
N GLY A 24 -8.46 -1.44 -17.44
CA GLY A 24 -9.69 -1.68 -16.71
C GLY A 24 -9.43 -2.36 -15.37
N GLY A 25 -9.73 -1.64 -14.28
CA GLY A 25 -9.60 -2.15 -12.93
C GLY A 25 -9.60 -1.02 -11.89
N GLU A 26 -9.79 -1.41 -10.64
CA GLU A 26 -9.64 -0.54 -9.49
C GLU A 26 -8.20 -0.57 -8.98
N TYR A 27 -7.66 0.61 -8.63
CA TYR A 27 -6.36 0.81 -8.04
C TYR A 27 -6.56 1.22 -6.58
N ILE A 28 -6.21 0.37 -5.63
CA ILE A 28 -6.51 0.54 -4.21
C ILE A 28 -5.25 0.87 -3.44
N MET A 29 -5.22 2.05 -2.84
CA MET A 29 -4.20 2.41 -1.84
C MET A 29 -4.81 2.22 -0.45
N LEU A 30 -4.31 1.24 0.31
CA LEU A 30 -4.67 1.01 1.70
C LEU A 30 -3.69 1.75 2.61
N VAL A 31 -4.21 2.62 3.47
CA VAL A 31 -3.40 3.55 4.27
C VAL A 31 -3.72 3.37 5.76
N GLY A 32 -2.70 3.07 6.55
CA GLY A 32 -2.78 3.04 8.01
C GLY A 32 -2.83 4.44 8.64
N GLY A 33 -3.08 4.49 9.94
CA GLY A 33 -3.01 5.70 10.74
C GLY A 33 -1.61 5.94 11.30
N PRO A 34 -1.23 7.21 11.51
CA PRO A 34 0.05 7.54 12.12
C PRO A 34 0.06 7.19 13.62
N SER A 35 1.24 6.89 14.15
CA SER A 35 1.48 6.82 15.59
C SER A 35 1.27 8.18 16.24
N MET A 36 0.91 8.21 17.53
CA MET A 36 0.76 9.47 18.27
C MET A 36 2.13 9.99 18.72
N TYR A 37 2.37 11.29 18.54
CA TYR A 37 3.66 11.88 18.94
C TYR A 37 3.91 11.79 20.45
N GLN A 38 2.85 11.67 21.27
CA GLN A 38 3.00 11.45 22.72
C GLN A 38 3.78 10.17 23.05
N TRP A 39 3.74 9.14 22.19
CA TRP A 39 4.50 7.91 22.34
C TRP A 39 5.87 8.03 21.65
N GLU A 40 5.88 8.55 20.42
CA GLU A 40 7.09 8.60 19.59
C GLU A 40 8.20 9.47 20.21
N LYS A 41 7.86 10.54 20.93
CA LYS A 41 8.86 11.45 21.54
C LYS A 41 9.79 10.80 22.57
N TYR A 42 9.47 9.59 23.04
CA TYR A 42 10.29 8.84 24.00
C TYR A 42 11.12 7.73 23.35
N LYS A 43 10.95 7.49 22.04
CA LYS A 43 11.65 6.42 21.33
C LYS A 43 13.00 6.90 20.83
N ALA A 44 14.01 6.03 20.90
CA ALA A 44 15.30 6.28 20.27
C ALA A 44 15.19 6.38 18.73
N PHE A 45 14.25 5.62 18.16
CA PHE A 45 13.92 5.62 16.74
C PHE A 45 12.41 5.80 16.57
N PRO A 46 11.92 7.04 16.60
CA PRO A 46 10.53 7.35 16.31
C PRO A 46 10.16 6.99 14.87
N HIS A 47 8.94 6.50 14.67
CA HIS A 47 8.41 6.06 13.39
C HIS A 47 7.73 7.22 12.65
N ASP A 48 6.88 7.99 13.35
CA ASP A 48 6.01 9.01 12.74
C ASP A 48 6.20 10.41 13.33
N HIS A 49 7.26 11.08 12.91
CA HIS A 49 7.45 12.50 13.18
C HIS A 49 6.36 13.37 12.54
N TRP A 50 5.90 13.01 11.35
CA TRP A 50 4.90 13.77 10.61
C TRP A 50 3.63 12.94 10.40
N TRP A 51 2.48 13.54 10.71
CA TRP A 51 1.17 12.88 10.61
C TRP A 51 0.86 12.34 9.21
N ALA A 52 1.43 12.95 8.16
CA ALA A 52 1.08 12.63 6.79
C ALA A 52 2.01 11.63 6.12
N ASN A 53 2.96 11.00 6.82
CA ASN A 53 3.92 10.06 6.23
C ASN A 53 3.28 9.08 5.22
N PHE A 54 2.21 8.41 5.64
CA PHE A 54 1.53 7.40 4.81
C PHE A 54 0.66 8.01 3.72
N VAL A 55 -0.12 9.05 4.04
CA VAL A 55 -0.94 9.79 3.07
C VAL A 55 -0.07 10.45 1.98
N ARG A 56 1.12 10.94 2.34
CA ARG A 56 2.07 11.53 1.40
C ARG A 56 2.58 10.50 0.41
N ALA A 57 2.99 9.32 0.89
CA ALA A 57 3.42 8.24 0.02
C ALA A 57 2.27 7.77 -0.91
N ALA A 58 1.06 7.61 -0.37
CA ALA A 58 -0.13 7.29 -1.17
C ALA A 58 -0.44 8.37 -2.23
N ARG A 59 -0.25 9.65 -1.89
CA ARG A 59 -0.38 10.78 -2.84
C ARG A 59 0.64 10.68 -3.96
N LEU A 60 1.92 10.51 -3.64
CA LEU A 60 2.98 10.36 -4.64
C LEU A 60 2.67 9.18 -5.58
N ARG A 61 2.20 8.06 -5.03
CA ARG A 61 1.82 6.90 -5.84
C ARG A 61 0.61 7.19 -6.72
N THR A 62 -0.36 7.92 -6.21
CA THR A 62 -1.55 8.35 -6.97
C THR A 62 -1.17 9.26 -8.14
N GLU A 63 -0.25 10.20 -7.94
CA GLU A 63 0.29 11.04 -9.02
C GLU A 63 0.95 10.19 -10.11
N GLN A 64 1.78 9.22 -9.73
CA GLN A 64 2.40 8.29 -10.68
C GLN A 64 1.36 7.44 -11.42
N LEU A 65 0.36 6.92 -10.72
CA LEU A 65 -0.73 6.14 -11.33
C LEU A 65 -1.51 6.98 -12.33
N ARG A 66 -1.90 8.20 -11.97
CA ARG A 66 -2.58 9.13 -12.88
C ARG A 66 -1.79 9.36 -14.17
N GLY A 67 -0.46 9.51 -14.07
CA GLY A 67 0.42 9.61 -15.24
C GLY A 67 0.53 8.32 -16.08
N GLN A 68 0.34 7.15 -15.46
CA GLN A 68 0.49 5.85 -16.11
C GLN A 68 -0.80 5.31 -16.73
N VAL A 69 -1.95 5.53 -16.08
CA VAL A 69 -3.23 4.89 -16.43
C VAL A 69 -4.33 5.90 -16.78
N GLY A 70 -4.02 7.21 -16.72
CA GLY A 70 -4.91 8.29 -17.14
C GLY A 70 -5.75 8.91 -16.02
N PRO A 71 -6.41 10.04 -16.32
CA PRO A 71 -7.19 10.81 -15.34
C PRO A 71 -8.45 10.07 -14.86
N ASP A 72 -9.04 9.22 -15.70
CA ASP A 72 -10.32 8.55 -15.43
C ASP A 72 -10.17 7.21 -14.68
N ALA A 73 -8.94 6.78 -14.39
CA ALA A 73 -8.73 5.52 -13.68
C ALA A 73 -9.41 5.53 -12.31
N LYS A 74 -10.07 4.42 -11.93
CA LYS A 74 -10.71 4.30 -10.62
C LYS A 74 -9.65 4.07 -9.55
N ILE A 75 -9.21 5.15 -8.90
CA ILE A 75 -8.30 5.11 -7.75
C ILE A 75 -9.15 5.23 -6.48
N THR A 76 -9.00 4.26 -5.59
CA THR A 76 -9.65 4.22 -4.29
C THR A 76 -8.61 4.31 -3.20
N TRP A 77 -8.84 5.17 -2.21
CA TRP A 77 -8.08 5.19 -0.97
C TRP A 77 -8.93 4.59 0.14
N LEU A 78 -8.42 3.55 0.78
CA LEU A 78 -8.97 3.02 2.03
C LEU A 78 -8.10 3.54 3.17
N ILE A 79 -8.61 4.45 3.99
CA ILE A 79 -7.81 5.07 5.06
C ILE A 79 -8.39 4.73 6.42
N TYR A 80 -7.52 4.29 7.33
CA TYR A 80 -7.88 4.06 8.72
C TYR A 80 -8.21 5.39 9.41
N ARG A 81 -9.49 5.62 9.70
CA ARG A 81 -10.00 6.93 10.10
C ARG A 81 -9.52 7.38 11.48
N GLN A 82 -9.67 6.50 12.47
CA GLN A 82 -9.44 6.83 13.88
C GLN A 82 -8.02 7.37 14.13
N GLY A 83 -7.02 6.82 13.44
CA GLY A 83 -5.63 7.27 13.59
C GLY A 83 -5.42 8.73 13.23
N TYR A 84 -6.11 9.23 12.19
CA TYR A 84 -6.04 10.64 11.79
C TYR A 84 -6.92 11.54 12.67
N GLU A 85 -8.05 11.04 13.18
CA GLU A 85 -8.87 11.79 14.13
C GLU A 85 -8.13 12.02 15.47
N ASP A 86 -7.39 11.02 15.95
CA ASP A 86 -6.62 11.16 17.18
C ASP A 86 -5.39 12.03 16.97
N ARG A 87 -4.65 11.83 15.87
CA ARG A 87 -3.50 12.69 15.55
C ARG A 87 -3.94 14.14 15.30
N ALA A 88 -5.12 14.38 14.71
CA ALA A 88 -5.68 15.73 14.51
C ALA A 88 -5.83 16.53 15.81
N LYS A 89 -6.27 15.87 16.90
CA LYS A 89 -6.38 16.50 18.22
C LYS A 89 -5.02 16.96 18.73
N GLN A 90 -3.99 16.16 18.48
CA GLN A 90 -2.62 16.45 18.91
C GLN A 90 -1.96 17.55 18.07
N GLU A 91 -2.20 17.55 16.77
CA GLU A 91 -1.66 18.55 15.83
C GLU A 91 -2.45 19.87 15.85
N HIS A 92 -3.60 19.92 16.54
CA HIS A 92 -4.55 21.03 16.51
C HIS A 92 -4.94 21.44 15.07
N GLN A 93 -5.11 20.44 14.19
CA GLN A 93 -5.34 20.63 12.77
C GLN A 93 -6.37 19.63 12.26
N ASP A 94 -7.27 20.06 11.36
CA ASP A 94 -8.26 19.17 10.74
C ASP A 94 -7.63 18.31 9.64
N LEU A 95 -7.02 17.19 10.05
CA LEU A 95 -6.34 16.26 9.14
C LEU A 95 -7.33 15.56 8.19
N ILE A 96 -8.57 15.37 8.61
CA ILE A 96 -9.61 14.73 7.79
C ILE A 96 -9.94 15.61 6.58
N SER A 97 -10.13 16.92 6.81
CA SER A 97 -10.34 17.89 5.73
C SER A 97 -9.12 18.02 4.83
N LEU A 98 -7.89 18.00 5.36
CA LEU A 98 -6.67 18.05 4.55
C LEU A 98 -6.54 16.84 3.63
N ILE A 99 -6.85 15.64 4.13
CA ILE A 99 -6.92 14.43 3.29
C ILE A 99 -8.00 14.59 2.21
N GLY A 100 -9.14 15.20 2.56
CA GLY A 100 -10.20 15.58 1.62
C GLY A 100 -9.70 16.45 0.47
N THR A 101 -8.79 17.40 0.71
CA THR A 101 -8.23 18.23 -0.38
C THR A 101 -7.43 17.41 -1.40
N VAL A 102 -6.74 16.36 -0.95
CA VAL A 102 -6.01 15.44 -1.83
C VAL A 102 -7.00 14.59 -2.63
N ARG A 103 -8.06 14.11 -1.97
CA ARG A 103 -9.15 13.39 -2.64
C ARG A 103 -9.71 14.21 -3.79
N ASP A 104 -10.05 15.46 -3.55
CA ASP A 104 -10.69 16.34 -4.52
C ASP A 104 -9.74 16.66 -5.69
N LYS A 105 -8.47 16.95 -5.39
CA LYS A 105 -7.45 17.23 -6.40
C LYS A 105 -7.23 16.07 -7.37
N PHE A 106 -7.28 14.82 -6.90
CA PHE A 106 -6.95 13.63 -7.70
C PHE A 106 -8.16 12.78 -8.09
N ASN A 107 -9.39 13.25 -7.81
CA ASN A 107 -10.63 12.52 -8.02
C ASN A 107 -10.55 11.09 -7.45
N ILE A 108 -10.18 10.99 -6.17
CA ILE A 108 -10.03 9.72 -5.46
C ILE A 108 -11.39 9.30 -4.90
N ASN A 109 -11.71 8.01 -5.01
CA ASN A 109 -12.78 7.41 -4.22
C ASN A 109 -12.26 7.16 -2.80
N LEU A 110 -12.50 8.09 -1.88
CA LEU A 110 -12.02 7.99 -0.50
C LEU A 110 -13.03 7.24 0.37
N ILE A 111 -12.58 6.14 0.96
CA ILE A 111 -13.33 5.33 1.91
C ILE A 111 -12.59 5.35 3.24
N TRP A 112 -13.31 5.74 4.28
CA TRP A 112 -12.85 5.65 5.65
C TRP A 112 -13.22 4.29 6.22
N PHE A 113 -12.26 3.59 6.83
CA PHE A 113 -12.52 2.34 7.53
C PHE A 113 -12.04 2.39 8.98
N GLY A 114 -12.57 1.48 9.80
CA GLY A 114 -12.15 1.25 11.18
C GLY A 114 -11.43 -0.09 11.37
N PRO A 115 -12.15 -1.19 11.62
CA PRO A 115 -11.55 -2.50 11.82
C PRO A 115 -11.00 -3.10 10.51
N GLY A 116 -9.96 -3.94 10.63
CA GLY A 116 -9.37 -4.63 9.47
C GLY A 116 -10.34 -5.49 8.67
N LYS A 117 -11.46 -5.94 9.27
CA LYS A 117 -12.52 -6.68 8.55
C LYS A 117 -13.16 -5.83 7.44
N GLU A 118 -13.32 -4.52 7.63
CA GLU A 118 -13.89 -3.64 6.61
C GLU A 118 -13.01 -3.55 5.36
N VAL A 119 -11.68 -3.73 5.50
CA VAL A 119 -10.78 -3.85 4.36
C VAL A 119 -11.13 -5.10 3.56
N ILE A 120 -11.28 -6.25 4.21
CA ILE A 120 -11.66 -7.51 3.55
C ILE A 120 -13.03 -7.36 2.87
N ASP A 121 -14.00 -6.76 3.56
CA ASP A 121 -15.34 -6.54 3.04
C ASP A 121 -15.31 -5.64 1.79
N TYR A 122 -14.50 -4.58 1.77
CA TYR A 122 -14.33 -3.72 0.60
C TYR A 122 -13.62 -4.44 -0.55
N LEU A 123 -12.55 -5.19 -0.28
CA LEU A 123 -11.84 -5.94 -1.32
C LEU A 123 -12.79 -6.95 -1.99
N ASN A 124 -13.65 -7.60 -1.21
CA ASN A 124 -14.60 -8.57 -1.72
C ASN A 124 -15.81 -7.93 -2.43
N ASN A 125 -16.39 -6.88 -1.85
CA ASN A 125 -17.74 -6.42 -2.20
C ASN A 125 -17.86 -4.89 -2.37
N GLY A 126 -16.79 -4.12 -2.20
CA GLY A 126 -16.80 -2.66 -2.34
C GLY A 126 -17.05 -2.17 -3.77
N GLN A 127 -16.89 -3.04 -4.76
CA GLN A 127 -17.25 -2.84 -6.17
C GLN A 127 -17.80 -4.15 -6.76
N PRO A 128 -18.55 -4.12 -7.87
CA PRO A 128 -18.97 -5.33 -8.58
C PRO A 128 -17.76 -6.08 -9.15
N ARG A 129 -17.20 -7.03 -8.37
CA ARG A 129 -15.93 -7.70 -8.71
C ARG A 129 -16.01 -8.59 -9.94
N ASP A 130 -17.19 -8.93 -10.42
CA ASP A 130 -17.40 -9.57 -11.73
C ASP A 130 -17.04 -8.63 -12.90
N GLN A 131 -17.19 -7.31 -12.72
CA GLN A 131 -16.98 -6.29 -13.75
C GLN A 131 -15.73 -5.45 -13.51
N LEU A 132 -15.46 -5.07 -12.25
CA LEU A 132 -14.35 -4.22 -11.85
C LEU A 132 -13.45 -4.94 -10.85
N LYS A 133 -12.44 -5.61 -11.39
CA LYS A 133 -11.39 -6.29 -10.63
C LYS A 133 -10.40 -5.30 -10.02
N ILE A 134 -9.72 -5.72 -8.96
CA ILE A 134 -8.58 -5.02 -8.39
C ILE A 134 -7.38 -5.26 -9.30
N ALA A 135 -6.88 -4.22 -9.95
CA ALA A 135 -5.72 -4.26 -10.83
C ALA A 135 -4.43 -3.91 -10.09
N ASP A 136 -4.54 -3.10 -9.03
CA ASP A 136 -3.42 -2.64 -8.22
C ASP A 136 -3.88 -2.54 -6.76
N PHE A 137 -3.11 -3.11 -5.82
CA PHE A 137 -3.34 -2.98 -4.39
C PHE A 137 -2.02 -2.67 -3.68
N GLU A 138 -1.95 -1.50 -3.05
CA GLU A 138 -0.74 -1.06 -2.33
C GLU A 138 -1.04 -0.68 -0.89
N TYR A 139 -0.22 -1.17 0.04
CA TYR A 139 -0.32 -0.84 1.47
C TYR A 139 0.75 0.15 1.91
N PHE A 140 0.32 1.23 2.58
CA PHE A 140 1.16 2.25 3.20
C PHE A 140 0.83 2.36 4.69
N GLY A 141 1.76 1.94 5.55
CA GLY A 141 1.59 2.03 7.00
C GLY A 141 2.59 1.16 7.73
N HIS A 142 2.37 1.06 9.05
CA HIS A 142 3.14 0.18 9.92
C HIS A 142 2.85 -1.29 9.65
N SER A 143 3.88 -2.13 9.73
CA SER A 143 3.69 -3.56 9.62
C SER A 143 4.80 -4.33 10.30
N ASN A 144 4.53 -5.61 10.50
CA ASN A 144 5.52 -6.60 10.80
C ASN A 144 5.39 -7.75 9.79
N ARG A 145 6.07 -8.87 10.02
CA ARG A 145 6.01 -10.01 9.11
C ARG A 145 4.60 -10.57 8.87
N ALA A 146 3.68 -10.41 9.82
CA ALA A 146 2.39 -11.09 9.86
C ALA A 146 1.18 -10.14 9.73
N CYS A 147 1.33 -8.84 9.93
CA CYS A 147 0.21 -7.91 9.97
C CYS A 147 0.47 -6.60 9.22
N PHE A 148 -0.55 -6.12 8.51
CA PHE A 148 -0.74 -4.68 8.30
C PHE A 148 -1.32 -4.09 9.59
N MET A 149 -0.66 -3.10 10.18
CA MET A 149 -1.00 -2.56 11.49
C MET A 149 -1.59 -1.16 11.29
N PHE A 150 -2.91 -1.04 11.38
CA PHE A 150 -3.61 0.19 11.01
C PHE A 150 -3.56 1.28 12.08
N ASP A 151 -3.37 0.92 13.35
CA ASP A 151 -3.35 1.86 14.48
C ASP A 151 -2.11 1.70 15.38
N TYR A 152 -0.97 1.30 14.79
CA TYR A 152 0.25 1.06 15.57
C TYR A 152 0.70 2.31 16.34
N SER A 153 0.92 2.15 17.64
CA SER A 153 1.21 3.24 18.57
C SER A 153 0.22 4.39 18.45
N ASN A 154 -1.06 4.10 18.20
CA ASN A 154 -2.12 5.11 18.23
C ASN A 154 -2.77 5.13 19.63
N ASN A 155 -3.39 4.01 20.02
CA ASN A 155 -4.04 3.85 21.32
C ASN A 155 -3.10 3.43 22.45
N ILE A 156 -2.13 2.56 22.15
CA ILE A 156 -1.22 1.93 23.12
C ILE A 156 0.18 1.99 22.53
N ASP A 157 1.16 2.48 23.31
CA ASP A 157 2.55 2.54 22.84
C ASP A 157 3.05 1.17 22.39
N SER A 158 3.66 1.15 21.21
CA SER A 158 4.30 -0.02 20.61
C SER A 158 3.37 -1.22 20.39
N ALA A 159 2.06 -0.98 20.32
CA ALA A 159 1.03 -1.99 20.08
C ALA A 159 -0.04 -1.49 19.08
N CYS A 160 -0.95 -2.38 18.69
CA CYS A 160 -1.95 -2.18 17.66
C CYS A 160 -3.26 -2.88 18.07
N LYS A 161 -4.41 -2.21 17.92
CA LYS A 161 -5.75 -2.72 18.20
C LYS A 161 -6.58 -2.96 16.93
N SER A 162 -6.15 -2.45 15.77
CA SER A 162 -6.75 -2.69 14.47
C SER A 162 -5.67 -3.09 13.46
N TRP A 163 -5.76 -4.33 12.97
CA TRP A 163 -4.81 -4.90 12.01
C TRP A 163 -5.52 -5.80 11.00
N LEU A 164 -4.81 -6.15 9.93
CA LEU A 164 -5.15 -7.26 9.04
C LEU A 164 -4.05 -8.32 9.19
N HIS A 165 -4.37 -9.46 9.80
CA HIS A 165 -3.40 -10.54 10.00
C HIS A 165 -3.32 -11.43 8.76
N GLU A 166 -2.15 -12.01 8.50
CA GLU A 166 -1.90 -12.93 7.39
C GLU A 166 -2.81 -14.18 7.36
N ASN A 167 -3.48 -14.49 8.48
CA ASN A 167 -4.38 -15.63 8.61
C ASN A 167 -5.80 -15.27 8.16
N ASP A 168 -6.13 -13.97 8.14
CA ASP A 168 -7.41 -13.45 7.68
C ASP A 168 -7.43 -13.26 6.16
N LEU A 169 -6.26 -13.27 5.50
CA LEU A 169 -6.14 -13.14 4.05
C LEU A 169 -6.96 -14.18 3.30
N LYS A 170 -7.16 -15.38 3.86
CA LYS A 170 -8.01 -16.45 3.27
C LYS A 170 -9.48 -16.05 3.10
N GLN A 171 -9.92 -14.99 3.78
CA GLN A 171 -11.26 -14.43 3.65
C GLN A 171 -11.38 -13.50 2.43
N ILE A 172 -10.26 -13.10 1.83
CA ILE A 172 -10.23 -12.31 0.61
C ILE A 172 -10.50 -13.24 -0.59
N SER A 173 -11.50 -12.89 -1.38
CA SER A 173 -11.87 -13.62 -2.58
C SER A 173 -10.78 -13.50 -3.64
N ARG A 174 -10.20 -14.64 -4.03
CA ARG A 174 -9.27 -14.74 -5.18
C ARG A 174 -9.84 -14.11 -6.45
N ARG A 175 -11.16 -14.16 -6.60
CA ARG A 175 -11.88 -13.60 -7.76
C ARG A 175 -11.93 -12.08 -7.74
N ALA A 176 -11.60 -11.40 -6.63
CA ALA A 176 -11.59 -9.95 -6.58
C ALA A 176 -10.44 -9.34 -7.41
N PHE A 177 -9.34 -10.06 -7.59
CA PHE A 177 -8.15 -9.57 -8.28
C PHE A 177 -8.17 -9.87 -9.77
N ALA A 178 -7.65 -8.93 -10.56
CA ALA A 178 -7.40 -9.12 -11.97
C ALA A 178 -6.24 -10.12 -12.16
N ARG A 179 -6.22 -10.82 -13.30
CA ARG A 179 -5.06 -11.63 -13.66
C ARG A 179 -3.85 -10.72 -13.82
N GLY A 180 -2.78 -11.00 -13.08
CA GLY A 180 -1.56 -10.18 -13.11
C GLY A 180 -1.69 -8.86 -12.34
N ALA A 181 -2.64 -8.75 -11.41
CA ALA A 181 -2.74 -7.58 -10.54
C ALA A 181 -1.41 -7.28 -9.82
N TYR A 182 -1.06 -6.00 -9.76
CA TYR A 182 0.10 -5.53 -9.00
C TYR A 182 -0.28 -5.45 -7.52
N VAL A 183 0.53 -6.04 -6.65
CA VAL A 183 0.28 -5.98 -5.20
C VAL A 183 1.59 -5.67 -4.51
N LYS A 184 1.61 -4.62 -3.67
CA LYS A 184 2.80 -4.24 -2.92
C LYS A 184 2.47 -3.75 -1.51
N SER A 185 3.23 -4.19 -0.53
CA SER A 185 3.29 -3.55 0.78
C SER A 185 4.57 -2.73 0.88
N TRP A 186 4.44 -1.46 1.26
CA TRP A 186 5.56 -0.57 1.55
C TRP A 186 5.96 -0.55 3.03
N GLY A 187 5.25 -1.30 3.86
CA GLY A 187 5.58 -1.46 5.28
C GLY A 187 6.75 -2.41 5.53
N CYS A 188 7.30 -2.34 6.73
CA CYS A 188 8.42 -3.16 7.17
C CYS A 188 8.07 -4.67 7.22
N HIS A 189 9.05 -5.52 6.93
CA HIS A 189 9.05 -6.97 7.18
C HIS A 189 7.96 -7.82 6.50
N THR A 190 7.04 -7.28 5.70
CA THR A 190 5.93 -8.06 5.09
C THR A 190 6.39 -9.11 4.07
N GLY A 191 7.62 -9.02 3.59
CA GLY A 191 8.28 -10.03 2.76
C GLY A 191 8.60 -11.32 3.50
N GLU A 192 8.73 -11.27 4.84
CA GLU A 192 9.19 -12.40 5.65
C GLU A 192 8.13 -13.49 5.84
N SER A 193 6.84 -13.15 5.76
CA SER A 193 5.75 -14.13 5.86
C SER A 193 4.50 -13.73 5.07
N MET A 194 4.01 -12.50 5.25
CA MET A 194 2.78 -12.01 4.63
C MET A 194 2.72 -12.21 3.10
N SER A 195 3.82 -12.00 2.38
CA SER A 195 3.87 -12.13 0.91
C SER A 195 3.52 -13.56 0.44
N LYS A 196 4.08 -14.57 1.10
CA LYS A 196 3.78 -16.00 0.84
C LYS A 196 2.32 -16.33 1.17
N LYS A 197 1.83 -15.83 2.31
CA LYS A 197 0.44 -16.06 2.76
C LYS A 197 -0.58 -15.37 1.86
N TRP A 198 -0.25 -14.18 1.37
CA TRP A 198 -1.04 -13.44 0.41
C TRP A 198 -1.19 -14.22 -0.89
N TYR A 199 -0.09 -14.75 -1.44
CA TYR A 199 -0.15 -15.60 -2.63
C TYR A 199 -1.00 -16.85 -2.41
N ALA A 200 -0.81 -17.54 -1.28
CA ALA A 200 -1.61 -18.72 -0.95
C ALA A 200 -3.12 -18.41 -0.85
N ALA A 201 -3.48 -17.25 -0.30
CA ALA A 201 -4.87 -16.84 -0.10
C ALA A 201 -5.52 -16.31 -1.39
N THR A 202 -4.84 -15.42 -2.11
CA THR A 202 -5.41 -14.64 -3.22
C THR A 202 -5.02 -15.19 -4.59
N GLY A 203 -3.90 -15.90 -4.71
CA GLY A 203 -3.30 -16.29 -5.98
C GLY A 203 -2.53 -15.18 -6.70
N THR A 204 -2.35 -14.02 -6.06
CA THR A 204 -1.57 -12.89 -6.60
C THR A 204 -0.27 -12.74 -5.82
N HIS A 205 0.83 -12.40 -6.46
CA HIS A 205 2.09 -12.16 -5.75
C HIS A 205 2.09 -10.77 -5.13
N MET A 206 2.34 -10.70 -3.82
CA MET A 206 2.56 -9.43 -3.14
C MET A 206 4.05 -9.18 -2.97
N ILE A 207 4.50 -8.01 -3.41
CA ILE A 207 5.85 -7.52 -3.12
C ILE A 207 5.88 -7.01 -1.68
N GLY A 208 6.76 -7.53 -0.84
CA GLY A 208 6.96 -7.10 0.53
C GLY A 208 8.43 -6.89 0.87
N ALA A 209 8.69 -6.13 1.94
CA ALA A 209 10.06 -5.88 2.41
C ALA A 209 10.58 -7.04 3.27
N LEU A 210 11.80 -7.50 2.99
CA LEU A 210 12.65 -8.11 4.01
C LEU A 210 13.41 -6.97 4.69
N GLY A 211 13.20 -6.79 6.00
CA GLY A 211 13.79 -5.67 6.75
C GLY A 211 12.90 -4.43 6.85
N LYS A 212 13.51 -3.34 7.32
CA LYS A 212 12.85 -2.07 7.63
C LYS A 212 12.72 -1.18 6.40
N THR A 213 11.62 -0.45 6.34
CA THR A 213 11.36 0.60 5.36
C THR A 213 11.32 1.97 6.04
N GLN A 214 11.63 3.01 5.29
CA GLN A 214 11.53 4.41 5.72
C GLN A 214 10.63 5.18 4.77
N PHE A 215 9.66 5.88 5.31
CA PHE A 215 8.82 6.80 4.55
C PHE A 215 9.56 8.11 4.31
N MET A 216 9.50 8.59 3.07
CA MET A 216 10.23 9.75 2.57
C MET A 216 9.27 10.87 2.15
N MET A 217 9.77 12.10 2.08
CA MET A 217 8.95 13.26 1.71
C MET A 217 8.73 13.38 0.19
N GLU A 218 9.74 13.02 -0.59
CA GLU A 218 9.81 13.29 -2.04
C GLU A 218 9.79 12.03 -2.90
N GLU A 219 9.84 10.85 -2.27
CA GLU A 219 9.84 9.56 -2.96
C GLU A 219 9.01 8.52 -2.21
N LEU A 220 8.79 7.37 -2.87
CA LEU A 220 8.13 6.23 -2.25
C LEU A 220 9.06 5.59 -1.20
N PRO A 221 8.52 4.83 -0.23
CA PRO A 221 9.32 4.30 0.87
C PRO A 221 10.52 3.46 0.40
N ILE A 222 11.66 3.67 1.05
CA ILE A 222 12.93 3.00 0.75
C ILE A 222 13.25 1.93 1.79
N LEU A 223 14.12 0.98 1.45
CA LEU A 223 14.68 0.00 2.40
C LEU A 223 15.87 0.63 3.12
N ILE A 224 15.95 0.43 4.44
CA ILE A 224 17.04 0.98 5.28
C ILE A 224 17.83 -0.09 6.03
N SER A 225 17.43 -1.36 5.92
CA SER A 225 18.22 -2.48 6.44
C SER A 225 19.38 -2.79 5.48
N GLU A 226 20.54 -3.14 6.02
CA GLU A 226 21.75 -3.48 5.27
C GLU A 226 21.49 -4.57 4.21
N ASP A 227 20.81 -5.66 4.60
CA ASP A 227 20.41 -6.75 3.70
C ASP A 227 18.96 -6.61 3.17
N GLY A 228 18.41 -5.40 3.26
CA GLY A 228 17.03 -5.11 2.91
C GLY A 228 16.75 -5.34 1.43
N ARG A 229 15.67 -6.04 1.10
CA ARG A 229 15.24 -6.25 -0.29
C ARG A 229 13.73 -6.46 -0.42
N TRP A 230 13.21 -6.15 -1.60
CA TRP A 230 11.83 -6.45 -1.99
C TRP A 230 11.73 -7.89 -2.50
N VAL A 231 10.78 -8.67 -2.00
CA VAL A 231 10.54 -10.08 -2.38
C VAL A 231 9.05 -10.33 -2.63
N ASN A 232 8.71 -11.41 -3.35
CA ASN A 232 7.33 -11.81 -3.64
C ASN A 232 7.11 -13.32 -3.71
#